data_AF-A0A410G232-F1
#
_entry.id   AF-A0A410G232-F1
#
_cell.length_a   1.000
_cell.length_b   1.000
_cell.length_c   1.000
_cell.angle_alpha   90.00
_cell.angle_beta   90.00
_cell.angle_gamma   90.00
#
_symmetry.space_group_name_H-M   'P 1'
#
loop_
_entity.id
_entity.type
_entity.pdbx_description
1 polymer ?
#
loop_
_entity_poly.entity_id
_entity_poly.type
_entity_poly.pdbx_seq_one_letter_code
_entity_poly.pdbx_strand_id
1 'polypeptide(L)'
;MIKNCSVWSKVVKVWLASSPINLEEYRRLALKFERNKATITTLVSKIKPSKDFNNYCISTRMLFEAIVEVTGKNFIVDSSKTPQRIAVLDKIVNLEVLHLCRNAKGVLNSAKKSYKMDIEAGFETDFPARRTSKTLIDWFFVNLITEIFKIGVISRKIRYEAYLNDPEYIGSLHNKIRTPIITKGLSTDHMLAGNVLRLKKNIKIDGSLGFHYKRLSTLQFKIASILDTLLPFWSWDIKRKFEFSRKKGIQL
;
A
#
# COMPACT_ATOMS: atom_id res chain seq x y z
N MET A 1 -5.02 -21.91 8.40
CA MET A 1 -3.96 -20.88 8.37
C MET A 1 -4.01 -19.95 9.59
N ILE A 2 -5.08 -19.16 9.81
CA ILE A 2 -5.21 -18.30 11.01
C ILE A 2 -5.19 -19.10 12.33
N LYS A 3 -5.94 -20.21 12.40
CA LYS A 3 -5.99 -21.09 13.58
C LYS A 3 -4.61 -21.64 14.01
N ASN A 4 -3.65 -21.70 13.08
CA ASN A 4 -2.33 -22.28 13.31
C ASN A 4 -1.29 -21.21 13.70
N CYS A 5 -1.64 -19.92 13.65
CA CYS A 5 -0.77 -18.84 14.09
C CYS A 5 -1.21 -18.39 15.48
N SER A 6 -0.32 -18.54 16.46
CA SER A 6 -0.60 -18.22 17.88
C SER A 6 -0.95 -16.75 18.10
N VAL A 7 -0.38 -15.84 17.31
CA VAL A 7 -0.68 -14.40 17.39
C VAL A 7 -2.05 -14.10 16.79
N TRP A 8 -2.29 -14.49 15.54
CA TRP A 8 -3.55 -14.14 14.87
C TRP A 8 -4.77 -14.85 15.46
N SER A 9 -4.63 -16.07 15.96
CA SER A 9 -5.74 -16.76 16.64
C SER A 9 -6.16 -16.02 17.92
N LYS A 10 -5.19 -15.52 18.70
CA LYS A 10 -5.45 -14.67 19.88
C LYS A 10 -6.07 -13.34 19.49
N VAL A 11 -5.52 -12.64 18.48
CA VAL A 11 -6.06 -11.36 18.00
C VAL A 11 -7.53 -11.50 17.59
N VAL A 12 -7.86 -12.52 16.79
CA VAL A 12 -9.24 -12.75 16.35
C VAL A 12 -10.16 -13.08 17.53
N LYS A 13 -9.68 -13.86 18.51
CA LYS A 13 -10.45 -14.18 19.72
C LYS A 13 -10.77 -12.91 20.53
N VAL A 14 -9.77 -12.08 20.80
CA VAL A 14 -9.94 -10.80 21.53
C VAL A 14 -10.90 -9.89 20.77
N TRP A 15 -10.66 -9.70 19.47
CA TRP A 15 -11.50 -8.85 18.63
C TRP A 15 -12.96 -9.30 18.57
N LEU A 16 -13.23 -10.60 18.40
CA LEU A 16 -14.60 -11.13 18.37
C LEU A 16 -15.32 -10.99 19.71
N ALA A 17 -14.59 -10.97 20.82
CA ALA A 17 -15.19 -10.78 22.14
C ALA A 17 -15.62 -9.33 22.39
N SER A 18 -14.98 -8.36 21.74
CA SER A 18 -15.25 -6.93 21.94
C SER A 18 -16.05 -6.27 20.80
N SER A 19 -15.97 -6.82 19.58
CA SER A 19 -16.53 -6.21 18.37
C SER A 19 -18.07 -6.14 18.41
N PRO A 20 -18.69 -5.00 18.05
CA PRO A 20 -20.15 -4.87 18.00
C PRO A 20 -20.80 -5.66 16.85
N ILE A 21 -19.99 -6.16 15.91
CA ILE A 21 -20.43 -6.96 14.77
C ILE A 21 -19.58 -8.22 14.65
N ASN A 22 -20.16 -9.26 14.06
CA ASN A 22 -19.47 -10.50 13.75
C ASN A 22 -18.55 -10.37 12.51
N LEU A 23 -17.73 -11.39 12.26
CA LEU A 23 -16.76 -11.41 11.17
C LEU A 23 -17.40 -11.30 9.77
N GLU A 24 -18.57 -11.92 9.57
CA GLU A 24 -19.27 -11.89 8.29
C GLU A 24 -19.75 -10.47 7.96
N GLU A 25 -20.36 -9.82 8.95
CA GLU A 25 -20.81 -8.44 8.83
C GLU A 25 -19.64 -7.48 8.64
N TYR A 26 -18.55 -7.66 9.39
CA TYR A 26 -17.32 -6.90 9.18
C TYR A 26 -16.81 -7.02 7.73
N ARG A 27 -16.77 -8.24 7.18
CA ARG A 27 -16.36 -8.48 5.79
C ARG A 27 -17.31 -7.81 4.80
N ARG A 28 -18.62 -7.88 5.03
CA ARG A 28 -19.63 -7.22 4.20
C ARG A 28 -19.41 -5.71 4.19
N LEU A 29 -19.19 -5.10 5.35
CA LEU A 29 -18.95 -3.67 5.48
C LEU A 29 -17.60 -3.23 4.88
N ALA A 30 -16.54 -4.03 5.04
CA ALA A 30 -15.27 -3.81 4.35
C ALA A 30 -15.48 -3.79 2.82
N LEU A 31 -16.25 -4.71 2.27
CA LEU A 31 -16.58 -4.72 0.85
C LEU A 31 -17.46 -3.51 0.44
N LYS A 32 -18.34 -3.05 1.32
CA LYS A 32 -19.22 -1.90 1.08
C LYS A 32 -18.44 -0.58 1.00
N PHE A 33 -17.42 -0.40 1.82
CA PHE A 33 -16.69 0.88 1.94
C PHE A 33 -15.28 0.85 1.31
N GLU A 34 -14.65 -0.30 1.12
CA GLU A 34 -13.25 -0.38 0.64
C GLU A 34 -13.11 -0.99 -0.76
N ARG A 35 -14.19 -1.26 -1.49
CA ARG A 35 -14.08 -1.66 -2.90
C ARG A 35 -13.78 -0.46 -3.79
N ASN A 36 -13.17 -0.73 -4.96
CA ASN A 36 -12.89 0.30 -5.97
C ASN A 36 -14.12 1.13 -6.38
N LYS A 37 -15.32 0.56 -6.35
CA LYS A 37 -16.58 1.26 -6.67
C LYS A 37 -17.21 2.01 -5.49
N ALA A 38 -16.66 1.86 -4.28
CA ALA A 38 -17.18 2.43 -3.05
C ALA A 38 -16.72 3.87 -2.78
N THR A 39 -15.97 4.49 -3.70
CA THR A 39 -15.39 5.84 -3.51
C THR A 39 -16.43 6.86 -3.09
N ILE A 40 -17.53 6.98 -3.84
CA ILE A 40 -18.57 7.97 -3.56
C ILE A 40 -19.25 7.66 -2.22
N THR A 41 -19.66 6.42 -2.00
CA THR A 41 -20.28 5.96 -0.75
C THR A 41 -19.39 6.27 0.47
N THR A 42 -18.09 6.10 0.32
CA THR A 42 -17.12 6.34 1.39
C THR A 42 -16.83 7.82 1.61
N LEU A 43 -16.77 8.62 0.55
CA LEU A 43 -16.67 10.09 0.67
C LEU A 43 -17.88 10.66 1.41
N VAL A 44 -19.08 10.24 1.02
CA VAL A 44 -20.32 10.63 1.72
C VAL A 44 -20.27 10.19 3.18
N SER A 45 -19.85 8.95 3.44
CA SER A 45 -19.75 8.43 4.81
C SER A 45 -18.64 9.09 5.64
N LYS A 46 -17.58 9.61 5.03
CA LYS A 46 -16.54 10.41 5.71
C LYS A 46 -17.14 11.70 6.29
N ILE A 47 -18.04 12.34 5.54
CA ILE A 47 -18.67 13.62 5.92
C ILE A 47 -19.87 13.37 6.84
N LYS A 48 -20.77 12.46 6.45
CA LYS A 48 -21.97 12.10 7.20
C LYS A 48 -21.99 10.58 7.46
N PRO A 49 -21.38 10.12 8.56
CA PRO A 49 -21.29 8.69 8.87
C PRO A 49 -22.65 8.03 8.99
N SER A 50 -22.85 6.94 8.25
CA SER A 50 -23.98 6.04 8.44
C SER A 50 -23.73 5.11 9.64
N LYS A 51 -24.80 4.48 10.16
CA LYS A 51 -24.68 3.45 11.21
C LYS A 51 -23.72 2.32 10.81
N ASP A 52 -23.85 1.82 9.58
CA ASP A 52 -22.97 0.82 8.99
C ASP A 52 -21.50 1.28 8.97
N PHE A 53 -21.25 2.53 8.57
CA PHE A 53 -19.89 3.07 8.52
C PHE A 53 -19.29 3.21 9.92
N ASN A 54 -20.08 3.68 10.89
CA ASN A 54 -19.66 3.76 12.28
C ASN A 54 -19.35 2.38 12.87
N ASN A 55 -20.23 1.39 12.65
CA ASN A 55 -19.99 0.01 13.09
C ASN A 55 -18.70 -0.55 12.48
N TYR A 56 -18.45 -0.28 11.20
CA TYR A 56 -17.22 -0.69 10.53
C TYR A 56 -15.98 -0.02 11.13
N CYS A 57 -16.04 1.30 11.37
CA CYS A 57 -14.96 2.06 11.99
C CYS A 57 -14.66 1.54 13.40
N ILE A 58 -15.67 1.41 14.26
CA ILE A 58 -15.53 0.91 15.64
C ILE A 58 -14.92 -0.50 15.64
N SER A 59 -15.43 -1.38 14.79
CA SER A 59 -14.92 -2.76 14.72
C SER A 59 -13.48 -2.80 14.19
N THR A 60 -13.12 -1.92 13.25
CA THR A 60 -11.74 -1.76 12.77
C THR A 60 -10.82 -1.27 13.89
N ARG A 61 -11.29 -0.31 14.70
CA ARG A 61 -10.55 0.21 15.86
C ARG A 61 -10.28 -0.90 16.88
N MET A 62 -11.32 -1.67 17.23
CA MET A 62 -11.18 -2.79 18.14
C MET A 62 -10.25 -3.88 17.61
N LEU A 63 -10.18 -4.08 16.29
CA LEU A 63 -9.20 -4.98 15.70
C LEU A 63 -7.77 -4.48 15.93
N PHE A 64 -7.52 -3.18 15.78
CA PHE A 64 -6.22 -2.59 16.07
C PHE A 64 -5.88 -2.65 17.56
N GLU A 65 -6.84 -2.37 18.44
CA GLU A 65 -6.67 -2.52 19.89
C GLU A 65 -6.34 -3.97 20.27
N ALA A 66 -7.01 -4.96 19.67
CA ALA A 66 -6.69 -6.38 19.86
C ALA A 66 -5.27 -6.74 19.37
N ILE A 67 -4.81 -6.15 18.26
CA ILE A 67 -3.42 -6.32 17.79
C ILE A 67 -2.44 -5.74 18.82
N VAL A 68 -2.69 -4.53 19.34
CA VAL A 68 -1.86 -3.89 20.35
C VAL A 68 -1.81 -4.75 21.61
N GLU A 69 -2.96 -5.24 22.10
CA GLU A 69 -3.07 -6.07 23.30
C GLU A 69 -2.25 -7.36 23.18
N VAL A 70 -2.39 -8.08 22.07
CA VAL A 70 -1.73 -9.39 21.89
C VAL A 70 -0.23 -9.24 21.60
N THR A 71 0.18 -8.19 20.89
CA THR A 71 1.56 -8.03 20.42
C THR A 71 2.41 -7.12 21.32
N GLY A 72 1.77 -6.34 22.19
CA GLY A 72 2.41 -5.28 22.97
C GLY A 72 2.98 -4.14 22.12
N LYS A 73 2.66 -4.07 20.82
CA LYS A 73 3.17 -3.04 19.91
C LYS A 73 2.21 -1.86 19.89
N ASN A 74 2.73 -0.67 20.13
CA ASN A 74 1.97 0.59 20.18
C ASN A 74 2.04 1.39 18.87
N PHE A 75 2.60 0.80 17.81
CA PHE A 75 2.70 1.41 16.48
C PHE A 75 2.31 0.37 15.44
N ILE A 76 1.31 0.70 14.63
CA ILE A 76 0.78 -0.16 13.57
C ILE A 76 1.07 0.51 12.23
N VAL A 77 1.63 -0.26 11.30
CA VAL A 77 1.78 0.14 9.90
C VAL A 77 0.72 -0.63 9.09
N ASP A 78 -0.33 0.05 8.64
CA ASP A 78 -1.34 -0.50 7.72
C ASP A 78 -0.91 -0.19 6.28
N SER A 79 -0.54 -1.23 5.51
CA SER A 79 -0.22 -1.10 4.10
C SER A 79 -1.45 -1.43 3.25
N SER A 80 -2.10 -0.40 2.69
CA SER A 80 -3.26 -0.56 1.81
C SER A 80 -3.02 0.03 0.42
N LYS A 81 -3.62 -0.60 -0.60
CA LYS A 81 -3.70 -0.07 -1.98
C LYS A 81 -5.04 0.63 -2.25
N THR A 82 -5.90 0.69 -1.24
CA THR A 82 -7.27 1.16 -1.34
C THR A 82 -7.36 2.53 -0.66
N PRO A 83 -7.54 3.63 -1.41
CA PRO A 83 -7.59 4.98 -0.85
C PRO A 83 -8.68 5.19 0.20
N GLN A 84 -9.80 4.50 0.06
CA GLN A 84 -10.97 4.54 0.95
C GLN A 84 -10.59 4.19 2.41
N ARG A 85 -9.54 3.40 2.61
CA ARG A 85 -9.00 3.03 3.93
C ARG A 85 -8.64 4.27 4.75
N ILE A 86 -8.15 5.34 4.12
CA ILE A 86 -7.82 6.60 4.79
C ILE A 86 -9.07 7.16 5.48
N ALA A 87 -10.23 7.15 4.82
CA ALA A 87 -11.46 7.70 5.37
C ALA A 87 -11.94 6.97 6.64
N VAL A 88 -11.67 5.66 6.71
CA VAL A 88 -11.99 4.81 7.85
C VAL A 88 -11.01 5.09 8.99
N LEU A 89 -9.71 5.07 8.69
CA LEU A 89 -8.66 5.22 9.70
C LEU A 89 -8.61 6.63 10.31
N ASP A 90 -8.85 7.66 9.51
CA ASP A 90 -8.92 9.07 9.93
C ASP A 90 -10.00 9.31 11.01
N LYS A 91 -11.00 8.44 11.11
CA LYS A 91 -12.06 8.54 12.14
C LYS A 91 -11.71 7.87 13.47
N ILE A 92 -10.71 6.99 13.50
CA ILE A 92 -10.51 6.09 14.64
C ILE A 92 -9.12 6.17 15.26
N VAL A 93 -8.14 6.73 14.56
CA VAL A 93 -6.76 6.86 15.03
C VAL A 93 -6.16 8.19 14.61
N ASN A 94 -5.11 8.63 15.30
CA ASN A 94 -4.26 9.71 14.81
C ASN A 94 -3.46 9.20 13.60
N LEU A 95 -3.94 9.53 12.40
CA LEU A 95 -3.46 8.97 11.15
C LEU A 95 -2.37 9.83 10.51
N GLU A 96 -1.23 9.22 10.20
CA GLU A 96 -0.25 9.77 9.25
C GLU A 96 -0.23 8.89 8.00
N VAL A 97 -0.36 9.51 6.83
CA VAL A 97 -0.41 8.83 5.53
C VAL A 97 0.90 8.98 4.80
N LEU A 98 1.58 7.86 4.54
CA LEU A 98 2.70 7.79 3.61
C LEU A 98 2.19 7.37 2.23
N HIS A 99 1.96 8.34 1.34
CA HIS A 99 1.49 8.10 -0.03
C HIS A 99 2.68 7.69 -0.91
N LEU A 100 2.91 6.38 -1.06
CA LEU A 100 3.93 5.82 -1.92
C LEU A 100 3.50 5.86 -3.40
N CYS A 101 4.02 6.82 -4.16
CA CYS A 101 3.77 6.96 -5.59
C CYS A 101 4.86 6.26 -6.40
N ARG A 102 4.44 5.55 -7.45
CA ARG A 102 5.33 4.95 -8.46
C ARG A 102 4.93 5.47 -9.83
N ASN A 103 5.91 5.67 -10.71
CA ASN A 103 5.65 6.13 -12.07
C ASN A 103 4.77 5.14 -12.87
N ALA A 104 4.07 5.65 -13.88
CA ALA A 104 3.16 4.88 -14.72
C ALA A 104 3.89 3.76 -15.47
N LYS A 105 5.14 4.00 -15.93
CA LYS A 105 5.99 2.96 -16.54
C LYS A 105 6.18 1.75 -15.62
N GLY A 106 6.53 2.00 -14.37
CA GLY A 106 6.82 0.99 -13.35
C GLY A 106 5.58 0.21 -12.94
N VAL A 107 4.45 0.90 -12.78
CA VAL A 107 3.17 0.26 -12.50
C VAL A 107 2.73 -0.61 -13.68
N LEU A 108 2.81 -0.10 -14.91
CA LEU A 108 2.46 -0.87 -16.10
C LEU A 108 3.36 -2.08 -16.28
N ASN A 109 4.68 -1.93 -16.15
CA ASN A 109 5.64 -3.03 -16.26
C ASN A 109 5.38 -4.12 -15.21
N SER A 110 5.01 -3.73 -13.99
CA SER A 110 4.61 -4.68 -12.95
C SER A 110 3.29 -5.39 -13.29
N ALA A 111 2.32 -4.68 -13.87
CA ALA A 111 1.01 -5.22 -14.23
C ALA A 111 1.07 -6.18 -15.44
N LYS A 112 2.15 -6.13 -16.22
CA LYS A 112 2.45 -7.07 -17.32
C LYS A 112 3.11 -8.37 -16.88
N LYS A 113 3.41 -8.53 -15.59
CA LYS A 113 3.83 -9.83 -15.05
C LYS A 113 2.66 -10.81 -15.17
N SER A 114 2.93 -11.98 -15.74
CA SER A 114 2.01 -13.10 -15.75
C SER A 114 2.66 -14.28 -15.02
N TYR A 115 1.88 -14.97 -14.20
CA TYR A 115 2.30 -16.17 -13.49
C TYR A 115 1.26 -17.26 -13.70
N LYS A 116 1.73 -18.49 -13.87
CA LYS A 116 0.87 -19.67 -13.77
C LYS A 116 0.73 -20.05 -12.30
N MET A 117 -0.35 -20.75 -11.98
CA MET A 117 -0.53 -21.37 -10.67
C MET A 117 0.67 -22.25 -10.34
N ASP A 118 1.25 -21.98 -9.18
CA ASP A 118 2.41 -22.68 -8.63
C ASP A 118 2.36 -22.48 -7.11
N ILE A 119 1.85 -23.50 -6.41
CA ILE A 119 1.61 -23.46 -4.97
C ILE A 119 2.94 -23.34 -4.21
N GLU A 120 4.01 -23.98 -4.71
CA GLU A 120 5.34 -23.95 -4.08
C GLU A 120 5.98 -22.57 -4.18
N ALA A 121 5.82 -21.90 -5.33
CA ALA A 121 6.22 -20.51 -5.50
C ALA A 121 5.25 -19.50 -4.86
N GLY A 122 4.14 -19.96 -4.27
CA GLY A 122 3.15 -19.13 -3.57
C GLY A 122 2.10 -18.46 -4.47
N PHE A 123 1.95 -18.93 -5.71
CA PHE A 123 0.93 -18.51 -6.67
C PHE A 123 -0.27 -19.48 -6.64
N GLU A 124 -1.30 -19.14 -5.88
CA GLU A 124 -2.48 -19.99 -5.67
C GLU A 124 -3.44 -20.03 -6.87
N THR A 125 -3.33 -19.07 -7.80
CA THR A 125 -4.18 -18.96 -8.98
C THR A 125 -3.37 -18.41 -10.15
N ASP A 126 -3.86 -18.63 -11.37
CA ASP A 126 -3.30 -17.97 -12.55
C ASP A 126 -3.48 -16.45 -12.47
N PHE A 127 -2.42 -15.72 -12.81
CA PHE A 127 -2.41 -14.26 -12.87
C PHE A 127 -2.08 -13.81 -14.30
N PRO A 128 -3.08 -13.57 -15.16
CA PRO A 128 -2.83 -13.09 -16.52
C PRO A 128 -2.35 -11.64 -16.51
N ALA A 129 -1.59 -11.27 -17.55
CA ALA A 129 -1.13 -9.90 -17.73
C ALA A 129 -2.31 -8.93 -17.87
N ARG A 130 -2.28 -7.83 -17.13
CA ARG A 130 -3.39 -6.86 -17.12
C ARG A 130 -3.41 -6.03 -18.40
N ARG A 131 -4.62 -5.60 -18.80
CA ARG A 131 -4.82 -4.67 -19.92
C ARG A 131 -4.15 -3.32 -19.62
N THR A 132 -3.52 -2.73 -20.64
CA THR A 132 -2.75 -1.48 -20.49
C THR A 132 -3.64 -0.32 -20.07
N SER A 133 -4.71 -0.06 -20.83
CA SER A 133 -5.66 1.02 -20.55
C SER A 133 -6.21 0.93 -19.13
N LYS A 134 -6.73 -0.25 -18.75
CA LYS A 134 -7.25 -0.50 -17.40
C LYS A 134 -6.21 -0.20 -16.31
N THR A 135 -4.97 -0.62 -16.51
CA THR A 135 -3.89 -0.38 -15.52
C THR A 135 -3.58 1.10 -15.36
N LEU A 136 -3.48 1.84 -16.46
CA LEU A 136 -3.17 3.27 -16.43
C LEU A 136 -4.33 4.09 -15.86
N ILE A 137 -5.57 3.72 -16.21
CA ILE A 137 -6.79 4.31 -15.65
C ILE A 137 -6.85 4.06 -14.14
N ASP A 138 -6.63 2.82 -13.68
CA ASP A 138 -6.61 2.50 -12.26
C ASP A 138 -5.51 3.26 -11.52
N TRP A 139 -4.30 3.33 -12.09
CA TRP A 139 -3.20 4.10 -11.51
C TRP A 139 -3.57 5.57 -11.34
N PHE A 140 -4.14 6.19 -12.37
CA PHE A 140 -4.57 7.59 -12.31
C PHE A 140 -5.63 7.80 -11.22
N PHE A 141 -6.70 7.01 -11.24
CA PHE A 141 -7.80 7.17 -10.28
C PHE A 141 -7.39 6.85 -8.85
N VAL A 142 -6.57 5.82 -8.61
CA VAL A 142 -6.09 5.51 -7.25
C VAL A 142 -5.28 6.67 -6.68
N ASN A 143 -4.35 7.23 -7.45
CA ASN A 143 -3.58 8.39 -6.98
C ASN A 143 -4.48 9.61 -6.75
N LEU A 144 -5.38 9.93 -7.69
CA LEU A 144 -6.31 11.05 -7.56
C LEU A 144 -7.21 10.92 -6.33
N ILE A 145 -7.83 9.75 -6.13
CA ILE A 145 -8.74 9.49 -5.01
C ILE A 145 -7.97 9.51 -3.68
N THR A 146 -6.71 9.08 -3.66
CA THR A 146 -5.85 9.20 -2.48
C THR A 146 -5.63 10.66 -2.10
N GLU A 147 -5.39 11.54 -3.09
CA GLU A 147 -5.24 12.98 -2.87
C GLU A 147 -6.52 13.62 -2.32
N ILE A 148 -7.70 13.11 -2.69
CA ILE A 148 -8.99 13.56 -2.13
C ILE A 148 -9.15 13.08 -0.68
N PHE A 149 -8.96 11.80 -0.40
CA PHE A 149 -9.21 11.25 0.94
C PHE A 149 -8.24 11.78 2.00
N LYS A 150 -7.02 12.16 1.62
CA LYS A 150 -6.02 12.72 2.54
C LYS A 150 -6.24 14.20 2.89
N ILE A 151 -7.22 14.89 2.28
CA ILE A 151 -7.54 16.27 2.65
C ILE A 151 -7.89 16.30 4.14
N GLY A 152 -7.19 17.16 4.90
CA GLY A 152 -7.31 17.26 6.36
C GLY A 152 -6.48 16.25 7.16
N VAL A 153 -5.71 15.38 6.51
CA VAL A 153 -4.89 14.35 7.16
C VAL A 153 -3.40 14.67 6.98
N ILE A 154 -2.61 14.48 8.03
CA ILE A 154 -1.15 14.59 7.94
C ILE A 154 -0.68 13.56 6.92
N SER A 155 -0.06 14.03 5.84
CA SER A 155 0.37 13.15 4.76
C SER A 155 1.70 13.57 4.16
N ARG A 156 2.51 12.58 3.84
CA ARG A 156 3.80 12.73 3.15
C ARG A 156 3.79 11.88 1.91
N LYS A 157 4.26 12.44 0.80
CA LYS A 157 4.42 11.68 -0.43
C LYS A 157 5.82 11.08 -0.47
N ILE A 158 5.89 9.79 -0.80
CA ILE A 158 7.14 9.07 -1.01
C ILE A 158 7.19 8.63 -2.45
N ARG A 159 8.32 8.87 -3.12
CA ARG A 159 8.54 8.33 -4.46
C ARG A 159 9.18 6.96 -4.34
N TYR A 160 8.60 5.98 -5.00
CA TYR A 160 9.10 4.61 -5.01
C TYR A 160 10.55 4.55 -5.50
N GLU A 161 10.88 5.27 -6.56
CA GLU A 161 12.21 5.28 -7.16
C GLU A 161 13.24 5.99 -6.26
N ALA A 162 12.82 7.05 -5.55
CA ALA A 162 13.68 7.69 -4.56
C ALA A 162 13.95 6.75 -3.38
N TYR A 163 12.90 6.09 -2.89
CA TYR A 163 13.00 5.12 -1.81
C TYR A 163 13.88 3.91 -2.17
N LEU A 164 13.86 3.44 -3.41
CA LEU A 164 14.76 2.36 -3.83
C LEU A 164 16.23 2.77 -3.85
N ASN A 165 16.53 4.04 -4.16
CA ASN A 165 17.89 4.56 -4.19
C ASN A 165 18.42 4.92 -2.80
N ASP A 166 17.55 5.45 -1.95
CA ASP A 166 17.84 5.78 -0.56
C ASP A 166 16.69 5.26 0.33
N PRO A 167 16.75 3.99 0.75
CA PRO A 167 15.73 3.44 1.63
C PRO A 167 15.74 4.07 3.02
N GLU A 168 16.89 4.60 3.45
CA GLU A 168 17.04 5.22 4.77
C GLU A 168 16.23 6.50 4.91
N TYR A 169 15.92 7.15 3.79
CA TYR A 169 15.02 8.29 3.70
C TYR A 169 13.70 8.06 4.46
N ILE A 170 13.10 6.86 4.43
CA ILE A 170 11.86 6.60 5.17
C ILE A 170 12.04 6.76 6.68
N GLY A 171 13.20 6.40 7.22
CA GLY A 171 13.50 6.59 8.64
C GLY A 171 13.54 8.06 9.05
N SER A 172 13.89 8.96 8.12
CA SER A 172 13.82 10.41 8.36
C SER A 172 12.40 10.98 8.31
N LEU A 173 11.44 10.28 7.70
CA LEU A 173 10.05 10.74 7.60
C LEU A 173 9.31 10.59 8.93
N HIS A 174 9.68 9.61 9.74
CA HIS A 174 9.03 9.36 11.02
C HIS A 174 9.99 8.69 12.00
N ASN A 175 10.20 9.31 13.16
CA ASN A 175 11.16 8.87 14.19
C ASN A 175 10.95 7.43 14.71
N LYS A 176 9.72 6.89 14.60
CA LYS A 176 9.44 5.50 14.97
C LYS A 176 9.81 4.47 13.90
N ILE A 177 10.04 4.89 12.65
CA ILE A 177 10.49 3.98 11.59
C ILE A 177 12.01 3.84 11.70
N ARG A 178 12.47 2.77 12.35
CA ARG A 178 13.90 2.54 12.56
C ARG A 178 14.58 2.03 11.28
N THR A 179 15.58 2.77 10.81
CA THR A 179 16.41 2.49 9.63
C THR A 179 17.15 1.14 9.59
N PRO A 180 17.64 0.54 10.71
CA PRO A 180 18.40 -0.71 10.69
C PRO A 180 17.64 -1.94 10.15
N ILE A 181 16.31 -1.82 10.02
CA ILE A 181 15.42 -2.86 9.47
C ILE A 181 15.72 -3.13 7.99
N ILE A 182 16.20 -2.12 7.26
CA ILE A 182 16.43 -2.17 5.82
C ILE A 182 17.67 -3.01 5.48
N THR A 183 18.71 -2.93 6.31
CA THR A 183 20.02 -3.57 6.06
C THR A 183 20.12 -4.98 6.63
N LYS A 184 19.44 -5.26 7.76
CA LYS A 184 19.52 -6.57 8.45
C LYS A 184 18.59 -7.66 7.89
N GLY A 185 17.74 -7.30 6.93
CA GLY A 185 16.73 -8.21 6.38
C GLY A 185 15.50 -8.30 7.29
N LEU A 186 14.36 -8.54 6.65
CA LEU A 186 13.06 -8.65 7.31
C LEU A 186 12.61 -10.11 7.39
N SER A 187 12.22 -10.56 8.59
CA SER A 187 11.44 -11.80 8.77
C SER A 187 9.94 -11.49 8.77
N THR A 188 9.14 -12.49 8.42
CA THR A 188 7.67 -12.34 8.27
C THR A 188 6.94 -13.40 9.10
N ASP A 189 7.27 -13.46 10.39
CA ASP A 189 6.92 -14.54 11.32
C ASP A 189 5.41 -14.85 11.40
N HIS A 190 4.57 -13.84 11.14
CA HIS A 190 3.12 -13.95 11.21
C HIS A 190 2.41 -13.48 9.93
N MET A 191 3.07 -13.45 8.77
CA MET A 191 2.43 -13.01 7.52
C MET A 191 1.41 -14.04 7.01
N LEU A 192 0.16 -13.61 6.83
CA LEU A 192 -0.94 -14.45 6.36
C LEU A 192 -1.23 -14.20 4.87
N ALA A 193 -1.19 -15.25 4.05
CA ALA A 193 -1.62 -15.29 2.64
C ALA A 193 -1.19 -14.07 1.78
N GLY A 194 -1.70 -13.95 0.54
CA GLY A 194 -1.68 -12.71 -0.26
C GLY A 194 -0.34 -12.16 -0.80
N ASN A 195 0.82 -12.58 -0.28
CA ASN A 195 2.13 -12.14 -0.76
C ASN A 195 3.17 -13.28 -0.76
N VAL A 196 3.85 -13.47 -1.89
CA VAL A 196 4.95 -14.45 -2.06
C VAL A 196 6.11 -14.20 -1.09
N LEU A 197 6.25 -12.95 -0.62
CA LEU A 197 7.24 -12.60 0.40
C LEU A 197 7.11 -13.45 1.69
N ARG A 198 5.92 -13.99 2.00
CA ARG A 198 5.71 -14.87 3.16
C ARG A 198 6.52 -16.16 3.12
N LEU A 199 6.96 -16.59 1.93
CA LEU A 199 7.78 -17.78 1.73
C LEU A 199 9.28 -17.48 1.90
N LYS A 200 9.66 -16.21 2.00
CA LYS A 200 11.07 -15.77 2.10
C LYS A 200 11.42 -15.49 3.56
N LYS A 201 12.48 -16.14 4.05
CA LYS A 201 13.00 -15.93 5.41
C LYS A 201 13.81 -14.64 5.57
N ASN A 202 14.51 -14.24 4.50
CA ASN A 202 15.38 -13.07 4.50
C ASN A 202 14.99 -12.14 3.34
N ILE A 203 14.10 -11.19 3.61
CA ILE A 203 13.68 -10.21 2.61
C ILE A 203 14.67 -9.04 2.62
N LYS A 204 15.29 -8.77 1.47
CA LYS A 204 16.12 -7.59 1.22
C LYS A 204 15.46 -6.70 0.17
N ILE A 205 15.70 -5.39 0.25
CA ILE A 205 15.29 -4.46 -0.79
C ILE A 205 16.23 -4.61 -1.98
N ASP A 206 15.67 -4.82 -3.17
CA ASP A 206 16.41 -4.85 -4.42
C ASP A 206 16.28 -3.47 -5.11
N GLY A 207 17.35 -2.68 -5.05
CA GLY A 207 17.41 -1.36 -5.69
C GLY A 207 17.32 -1.40 -7.22
N SER A 208 17.59 -2.55 -7.86
CA SER A 208 17.55 -2.70 -9.32
C SER A 208 16.13 -2.83 -9.89
N LEU A 209 15.15 -3.23 -9.05
CA LEU A 209 13.79 -3.57 -9.44
C LEU A 209 12.95 -2.37 -9.93
N GLY A 210 13.44 -1.14 -9.72
CA GLY A 210 12.77 0.12 -10.08
C GLY A 210 12.98 0.58 -11.53
N PHE A 211 14.07 0.18 -12.18
CA PHE A 211 14.58 0.92 -13.35
C PHE A 211 14.54 0.13 -14.67
N HIS A 212 14.10 -1.13 -14.65
CA HIS A 212 14.06 -1.99 -15.83
C HIS A 212 12.63 -2.29 -16.30
N TYR A 213 12.25 -1.72 -17.46
CA TYR A 213 10.92 -1.83 -18.06
C TYR A 213 10.83 -2.89 -19.17
N LYS A 214 11.48 -4.04 -18.98
CA LYS A 214 11.64 -5.08 -20.02
C LYS A 214 10.33 -5.70 -20.54
N ARG A 215 9.19 -5.51 -19.85
CA ARG A 215 7.90 -6.12 -20.20
C ARG A 215 6.97 -5.20 -20.98
N LEU A 216 7.43 -3.99 -21.31
CA LEU A 216 6.64 -3.02 -22.06
C LEU A 216 6.99 -3.07 -23.54
N SER A 217 5.97 -3.07 -24.40
CA SER A 217 6.19 -2.77 -25.82
C SER A 217 6.59 -1.30 -26.01
N THR A 218 7.17 -0.96 -27.15
CA THR A 218 7.57 0.43 -27.47
C THR A 218 6.40 1.41 -27.35
N LEU A 219 5.21 1.02 -27.81
CA LEU A 219 4.00 1.84 -27.69
C LEU A 219 3.57 2.02 -26.23
N GLN A 220 3.55 0.93 -25.44
CA GLN A 220 3.21 0.99 -24.02
C GLN A 220 4.17 1.87 -23.24
N PHE A 221 5.47 1.76 -23.54
CA PHE A 221 6.51 2.59 -22.95
C PHE A 221 6.31 4.07 -23.28
N LYS A 222 6.06 4.41 -24.56
CA LYS A 222 5.79 5.79 -25.00
C LYS A 222 4.57 6.38 -24.30
N ILE A 223 3.44 5.66 -24.29
CA ILE A 223 2.20 6.13 -23.63
C ILE A 223 2.44 6.38 -22.14
N ALA A 224 3.07 5.43 -21.43
CA ALA A 224 3.37 5.59 -20.01
C ALA A 224 4.34 6.76 -19.76
N SER A 225 5.32 6.99 -20.64
CA SER A 225 6.25 8.12 -20.54
C SER A 225 5.56 9.47 -20.72
N ILE A 226 4.57 9.56 -21.63
CA ILE A 226 3.75 10.76 -21.81
C ILE A 226 2.96 11.04 -20.53
N LEU A 227 2.29 10.03 -19.96
CA LEU A 227 1.58 10.19 -18.69
C LEU A 227 2.50 10.61 -17.55
N ASP A 228 3.68 10.02 -17.45
CA ASP A 228 4.69 10.43 -16.48
C ASP A 228 5.15 11.88 -16.68
N THR A 229 5.15 12.37 -17.91
CA THR A 229 5.50 13.78 -18.20
C THR A 229 4.36 14.74 -17.87
N LEU A 230 3.11 14.35 -18.18
CA LEU A 230 1.92 15.17 -17.94
C LEU A 230 1.50 15.21 -16.46
N LEU A 231 1.84 14.18 -15.69
CA LEU A 231 1.47 14.04 -14.28
C LEU A 231 2.70 13.98 -13.37
N PRO A 232 3.61 14.98 -13.45
CA PRO A 232 4.91 14.96 -12.78
C PRO A 232 4.78 14.79 -11.26
N PHE A 233 3.66 15.25 -10.70
CA PHE A 233 3.36 15.16 -9.27
C PHE A 233 3.39 13.71 -8.73
N TRP A 234 3.09 12.70 -9.55
CA TRP A 234 3.11 11.28 -9.15
C TRP A 234 4.28 10.47 -9.75
N SER A 235 5.02 11.03 -10.69
CA SER A 235 5.93 10.30 -11.57
C SER A 235 7.35 10.83 -11.65
N TRP A 236 7.65 12.02 -11.07
CA TRP A 236 8.82 12.80 -11.48
C TRP A 236 10.14 12.01 -11.47
N ASP A 237 10.63 11.77 -12.68
CA ASP A 237 11.79 10.94 -13.02
C ASP A 237 13.08 11.68 -12.61
N ILE A 238 13.81 11.08 -11.68
CA ILE A 238 15.00 11.64 -11.03
C ILE A 238 16.16 11.91 -12.02
N LYS A 239 16.13 11.32 -13.23
CA LYS A 239 17.17 11.57 -14.24
C LYS A 239 17.40 13.05 -14.52
N ARG A 240 16.34 13.89 -14.50
CA ARG A 240 16.52 15.34 -14.68
C ARG A 240 17.25 16.03 -13.53
N LYS A 241 17.21 15.53 -12.29
CA LYS A 241 17.91 16.18 -11.16
C LYS A 241 19.34 15.68 -10.96
N PHE A 242 19.64 14.41 -11.25
CA PHE A 242 21.03 13.92 -11.20
C PHE A 242 21.87 14.47 -12.35
N GLU A 243 21.32 14.60 -13.56
CA GLU A 243 22.02 15.29 -14.65
C GLU A 243 22.16 16.79 -14.39
N PHE A 244 21.16 17.44 -13.76
CA PHE A 244 21.24 18.86 -13.44
C PHE A 244 22.14 19.18 -12.24
N SER A 245 22.22 18.31 -11.23
CA SER A 245 23.14 18.48 -10.08
C SER A 245 24.57 18.12 -10.47
N ARG A 246 24.80 17.10 -11.32
CA ARG A 246 26.13 16.84 -11.91
C ARG A 246 26.58 17.96 -12.84
N LYS A 247 25.69 18.55 -13.65
CA LYS A 247 26.04 19.68 -14.54
C LYS A 247 26.27 21.00 -13.79
N LYS A 248 25.78 21.17 -12.56
CA LYS A 248 25.94 22.40 -11.77
C LYS A 248 26.97 22.31 -10.64
N GLY A 249 27.63 21.17 -10.45
CA GLY A 249 28.65 21.03 -9.39
C GLY A 249 28.12 21.26 -7.97
N ILE A 250 26.80 21.16 -7.76
CA ILE A 250 26.20 21.34 -6.44
C ILE A 250 26.22 19.96 -5.77
N GLN A 251 27.14 19.78 -4.82
CA GLN A 251 27.06 18.70 -3.84
C GLN A 251 25.86 18.97 -2.93
N LEU A 252 24.95 17.99 -2.83
CA LEU A 252 23.92 17.92 -1.80
C LEU A 252 24.48 17.16 -0.59
#